data_AF-A0A838WA15-F1
#
_entry.id   AF-A0A838WA15-F1
#
_cell.length_a   1.000
_cell.length_b   1.000
_cell.length_c   1.000
_cell.angle_alpha   90.00
_cell.angle_beta   90.00
_cell.angle_gamma   90.00
#
_symmetry.space_group_name_H-M   'P 1'
#
loop_
_entity.id
_entity.type
_entity.pdbx_description
1 polymer ?
#
loop_
_entity_poly.entity_id
_entity_poly.type
_entity_poly.pdbx_seq_one_letter_code
_entity_poly.pdbx_strand_id
1 'polypeptide(L)'
;MDKTIRDHLADIGRLGGRTSKRTLTPEAARAMVVVREARRAFRGFYAQCFWSYAPDLRITSADVPWVAEQLRKHGGREAWEVAAKLCR
;
A
#
# COMPACT_ATOMS: atom_id res chain seq x y z
N MET A 1 8.55 10.82 11.71
CA MET A 1 7.41 11.50 11.04
C MET A 1 6.95 12.62 11.96
N ASP A 2 7.01 13.86 11.48
CA ASP A 2 6.57 15.05 12.22
C ASP A 2 5.08 14.93 12.61
N LYS A 3 4.72 15.40 13.82
CA LYS A 3 3.34 15.43 14.31
C LYS A 3 2.45 16.25 13.37
N THR A 4 2.95 17.37 12.86
CA THR A 4 2.25 18.28 11.95
C THR A 4 1.82 17.58 10.67
N ILE A 5 2.70 16.75 10.09
CA ILE A 5 2.40 15.96 8.89
C ILE A 5 1.33 14.92 9.17
N ARG A 6 1.40 14.25 10.33
CA ARG A 6 0.41 13.22 10.71
C ARG A 6 -0.97 13.82 10.86
N ASP A 7 -1.07 14.96 11.54
CA ASP A 7 -2.34 15.65 11.79
C ASP A 7 -2.94 16.13 10.46
N HIS A 8 -2.13 16.70 9.56
CA HIS A 8 -2.55 17.11 8.23
C HIS A 8 -3.10 15.96 7.38
N LEU A 9 -2.42 14.81 7.36
CA LEU A 9 -2.88 13.62 6.63
C LEU A 9 -4.19 13.06 7.21
N ALA A 10 -4.35 13.11 8.54
CA ALA A 10 -5.58 12.70 9.20
C ALA A 10 -6.76 13.61 8.82
N ASP A 11 -6.53 14.91 8.70
CA ASP A 11 -7.54 15.87 8.28
C ASP A 11 -7.97 15.67 6.83
N ILE A 12 -7.03 15.46 5.90
CA ILE A 12 -7.34 15.13 4.51
C ILE A 12 -8.15 13.83 4.44
N GLY A 13 -7.76 12.80 5.19
CA GLY A 13 -8.49 11.53 5.27
C GLY A 13 -9.93 11.72 5.76
N ARG A 14 -10.13 12.55 6.79
CA ARG A 14 -11.45 12.88 7.35
C ARG A 14 -12.34 13.60 6.34
N LEU A 15 -11.78 14.56 5.58
CA LEU A 15 -12.49 15.25 4.52
C LEU A 15 -12.97 14.27 3.43
N GLY A 16 -12.09 13.38 2.97
CA GLY A 16 -12.44 12.34 1.99
C GLY A 16 -13.53 11.39 2.51
N GLY A 17 -13.46 11.02 3.80
CA GLY A 17 -14.47 10.21 4.47
C GLY A 17 -15.84 10.90 4.53
N ARG A 18 -15.88 12.20 4.81
CA ARG A 18 -17.13 13.00 4.84
C ARG A 18 -17.77 13.15 3.46
N THR A 19 -16.96 13.28 2.41
CA THR A 19 -17.45 13.37 1.03
C THR A 19 -17.94 12.02 0.51
N SER A 20 -17.34 10.92 0.97
CA SER A 20 -17.74 9.57 0.59
C SER A 20 -19.09 9.19 1.20
N LYS A 21 -20.06 8.81 0.34
CA LYS A 21 -21.37 8.29 0.77
C LYS A 21 -21.32 6.84 1.27
N ARG A 22 -20.15 6.18 1.23
CA ARG A 22 -19.99 4.79 1.67
C ARG A 22 -19.83 4.72 3.18
N THR A 23 -20.61 3.88 3.85
CA THR A 23 -20.32 3.47 5.23
C THR A 23 -19.02 2.69 5.23
N LEU A 24 -17.95 3.30 5.72
CA LEU A 24 -16.61 2.71 5.73
C LEU A 24 -16.28 2.32 7.17
N THR A 25 -16.14 1.01 7.42
CA THR A 25 -15.63 0.56 8.71
C THR A 25 -14.14 0.86 8.82
N PRO A 26 -13.60 1.01 10.05
CA PRO A 26 -12.16 1.18 10.25
C PRO A 26 -11.32 0.08 9.56
N GLU A 27 -11.80 -1.16 9.56
CA GLU A 27 -11.15 -2.31 8.93
C GLU A 27 -11.12 -2.15 7.41
N ALA A 28 -12.24 -1.76 6.80
CA ALA A 28 -12.32 -1.49 5.36
C ALA A 28 -11.38 -0.34 4.96
N ALA A 29 -11.29 0.72 5.78
CA ALA A 29 -10.36 1.82 5.55
C ALA A 29 -8.90 1.36 5.58
N ARG A 30 -8.52 0.53 6.56
CA ARG A 30 -7.17 -0.06 6.64
C ARG A 30 -6.87 -0.92 5.43
N ALA A 31 -7.78 -1.80 5.04
CA ALA A 31 -7.63 -2.65 3.86
C ALA A 31 -7.38 -1.83 2.58
N MET A 32 -8.10 -0.71 2.39
CA MET A 32 -7.89 0.19 1.26
C MET A 32 -6.49 0.82 1.26
N VAL A 33 -5.98 1.21 2.44
CA VAL A 33 -4.63 1.77 2.58
C VAL A 33 -3.58 0.70 2.24
N VAL A 34 -3.74 -0.52 2.74
CA VAL A 34 -2.82 -1.63 2.44
C VAL A 34 -2.75 -1.90 0.94
N VAL A 35 -3.88 -1.91 0.22
CA VAL A 35 -3.91 -2.05 -1.24
C VAL A 35 -3.20 -0.89 -1.95
N ARG A 36 -3.35 0.35 -1.46
CA ARG A 36 -2.65 1.51 -2.02
C ARG A 36 -1.14 1.42 -1.83
N GLU A 37 -0.69 1.00 -0.66
CA GLU A 37 0.73 0.79 -0.37
C GLU A 37 1.31 -0.34 -1.21
N ALA A 38 0.57 -1.46 -1.37
CA ALA A 38 1.01 -2.56 -2.25
C ALA A 38 1.16 -2.09 -3.71
N ARG A 39 0.22 -1.29 -4.23
CA ARG A 39 0.33 -0.68 -5.57
C ARG A 39 1.51 0.27 -5.69
N ARG A 40 1.79 1.04 -4.63
CA ARG A 40 2.95 1.95 -4.60
C ARG A 40 4.24 1.16 -4.62
N ALA A 41 4.34 0.10 -3.82
CA ALA A 41 5.50 -0.78 -3.77
C ALA A 41 5.73 -1.51 -5.10
N PHE A 42 4.66 -2.03 -5.72
CA PHE A 42 4.73 -2.67 -7.04
C PHE A 42 5.37 -1.74 -8.08
N ARG A 43 4.92 -0.48 -8.15
CA ARG A 43 5.50 0.52 -9.08
C ARG A 43 6.93 0.92 -8.70
N GLY A 44 7.19 1.13 -7.42
CA GLY A 44 8.50 1.59 -6.92
C GLY A 44 9.61 0.55 -7.12
N PHE A 45 9.29 -0.73 -6.94
CA PHE A 45 10.23 -1.85 -7.09
C PHE A 45 10.04 -2.62 -8.40
N TYR A 46 9.35 -2.05 -9.39
CA TYR A 46 8.97 -2.79 -10.60
C TYR A 46 10.17 -3.41 -11.31
N ALA A 47 11.19 -2.61 -11.62
CA ALA A 47 12.38 -3.08 -12.33
C ALA A 47 13.17 -4.16 -11.56
N GLN A 48 13.12 -4.14 -10.23
CA GLN A 48 13.89 -5.07 -9.39
C GLN A 48 13.12 -6.36 -9.09
N CYS A 49 11.85 -6.24 -8.71
CA CYS A 49 11.05 -7.35 -8.16
C CYS A 49 9.98 -7.87 -9.12
N PHE A 50 9.56 -7.07 -10.11
CA PHE A 50 8.36 -7.34 -10.91
C PHE A 50 8.57 -7.22 -12.42
N TRP A 51 9.81 -7.13 -12.91
CA TRP A 51 10.13 -6.88 -14.32
C TRP A 51 9.55 -7.91 -15.29
N SER A 52 9.28 -9.13 -14.81
CA SER A 52 8.68 -10.22 -15.59
C SER A 52 7.16 -10.17 -15.68
N TYR A 53 6.50 -9.28 -14.93
CA TYR A 53 5.03 -9.14 -14.92
C TYR A 53 4.58 -7.92 -15.72
N ALA A 54 3.30 -7.91 -16.13
CA ALA A 54 2.73 -6.79 -16.85
C ALA A 54 2.83 -5.48 -16.02
N PRO A 55 3.35 -4.38 -16.59
CA PRO A 55 3.53 -3.11 -15.86
C PRO A 55 2.21 -2.46 -15.43
N ASP A 56 1.12 -2.79 -16.13
CA ASP A 56 -0.24 -2.32 -15.88
C ASP A 56 -1.06 -3.27 -15.00
N LEU A 57 -0.43 -4.31 -14.43
CA LEU A 57 -1.09 -5.27 -13.53
C LEU A 57 -1.81 -4.55 -12.38
N ARG A 58 -3.12 -4.78 -12.28
CA ARG A 58 -3.97 -4.16 -11.26
C ARG A 58 -3.90 -4.95 -9.96
N ILE A 59 -3.04 -4.52 -9.05
CA ILE A 59 -2.96 -5.09 -7.69
C ILE A 59 -4.27 -4.89 -6.93
N THR A 60 -4.85 -5.99 -6.46
CA THR A 60 -6.04 -6.08 -5.62
C THR A 60 -5.67 -6.46 -4.18
N SER A 61 -6.65 -6.57 -3.28
CA SER A 61 -6.42 -7.03 -1.91
C SER A 61 -5.91 -8.47 -1.84
N ALA A 62 -6.30 -9.33 -2.78
CA ALA A 62 -5.85 -10.72 -2.84
C ALA A 62 -4.36 -10.84 -3.21
N ASP A 63 -3.83 -9.83 -3.91
CA ASP A 63 -2.45 -9.83 -4.39
C ASP A 63 -1.46 -9.29 -3.36
N VAL A 64 -1.94 -8.65 -2.29
CA VAL A 64 -1.08 -8.04 -1.24
C VAL A 64 -0.07 -9.05 -0.66
N PRO A 65 -0.46 -10.29 -0.29
CA PRO A 65 0.50 -11.28 0.21
C PRO A 65 1.57 -11.63 -0.82
N TRP A 66 1.19 -11.76 -2.09
CA TRP A 66 2.11 -12.04 -3.19
C TRP A 66 3.09 -10.87 -3.41
N VAL A 67 2.61 -9.62 -3.42
CA VAL A 67 3.47 -8.43 -3.51
C VAL A 67 4.50 -8.41 -2.38
N ALA A 68 4.06 -8.67 -1.14
CA ALA A 68 4.94 -8.74 0.01
C ALA A 68 5.99 -9.85 -0.14
N GLU A 69 5.60 -11.03 -0.66
CA GLU A 69 6.52 -12.13 -0.92
C GLU A 69 7.57 -11.80 -1.99
N GLN A 70 7.19 -11.19 -3.10
CA GLN A 70 8.13 -10.82 -4.18
C GLN A 70 9.16 -9.79 -3.69
N LEU A 71 8.70 -8.76 -2.99
CA LEU A 71 9.57 -7.75 -2.37
C LEU A 71 10.58 -8.38 -1.41
N ARG A 72 10.11 -9.36 -0.63
CA ARG A 72 10.93 -10.11 0.32
C ARG A 72 12.01 -10.95 -0.36
N LYS A 73 11.66 -11.63 -1.44
CA LYS A 73 12.59 -12.54 -2.14
C LYS A 73 13.64 -11.81 -2.98
N HIS A 74 13.28 -10.69 -3.61
CA HIS A 74 14.10 -10.09 -4.68
C HIS A 74 14.53 -8.65 -4.42
N GLY A 75 13.90 -7.94 -3.49
CA GLY A 75 14.04 -6.50 -3.36
C GLY A 75 15.10 -6.00 -2.36
N GLY A 76 15.83 -6.91 -1.71
CA GLY A 76 16.82 -6.55 -0.70
C GLY A 76 16.21 -5.88 0.54
N ARG A 77 17.02 -5.12 1.30
CA ARG A 77 16.62 -4.58 2.60
C ARG A 77 15.47 -3.58 2.52
N GLU A 78 15.52 -2.64 1.58
CA GLU A 78 14.51 -1.58 1.48
C GLU A 78 13.13 -2.16 1.15
N ALA A 79 13.07 -3.06 0.17
CA ALA A 79 11.83 -3.76 -0.18
C ALA A 79 11.33 -4.65 0.96
N TRP A 80 12.23 -5.27 1.73
CA TRP A 80 11.88 -6.07 2.90
C TRP A 80 11.16 -5.23 3.97
N GLU A 81 11.67 -4.03 4.25
CA GLU A 81 11.06 -3.09 5.19
C GLU A 81 9.69 -2.60 4.70
N VAL A 82 9.50 -2.42 3.39
CA VAL A 82 8.20 -2.10 2.79
C VAL A 82 7.23 -3.29 2.90
N ALA A 83 7.68 -4.50 2.59
CA ALA A 83 6.88 -5.71 2.70
C ALA A 83 6.44 -5.99 4.14
N ALA A 84 7.27 -5.68 5.14
CA ALA A 84 6.90 -5.79 6.56
C ALA A 84 5.71 -4.89 6.94
N LYS A 85 5.59 -3.71 6.32
CA LYS A 85 4.47 -2.78 6.54
C LYS A 85 3.17 -3.24 5.89
N LEU A 86 3.24 -4.07 4.83
CA LEU A 86 2.05 -4.60 4.16
C LEU A 86 1.36 -5.73 4.93
N CYS A 87 2.07 -6.39 5.85
CA CYS A 87 1.55 -7.51 6.66
C CYS A 87 1.07 -7.10 8.06
N ARG A 88 0.74 -5.82 8.26
CA ARG A 88 0.32 -5.24 9.56
C ARG A 88 -1.14 -4.85 9.55
#